data_AF-U2PJX8-F1
#
_entry.id   AF-U2PJX8-F1
#
_cell.length_a   1.000
_cell.length_b   1.000
_cell.length_c   1.000
_cell.angle_alpha   90.00
_cell.angle_beta   90.00
_cell.angle_gamma   90.00
#
_symmetry.space_group_name_H-M   'P 1'
#
loop_
_entity.id
_entity.type
_entity.pdbx_description
1 polymer ?
#
loop_
_entity_poly.entity_id
_entity_poly.type
_entity_poly.pdbx_seq_one_letter_code
_entity_poly.pdbx_strand_id
1 'polypeptide(L)'
;MSYLTATELRALIQQTPAYRNAQAILNDEWAAQAAENPLFQAPMTVADLKFARDLQLAGVSQMGPDFTNYAAVQQWIAINRPSLTADDIAWLQQNCE
;
A
#
# COMPACT_ATOMS: atom_id res chain seq x y z
N MET A 1 30.58 -4.81 11.00
CA MET A 1 29.14 -4.69 10.71
C MET A 1 28.63 -3.44 11.39
N SER A 2 28.06 -2.50 10.64
CA SER A 2 27.45 -1.31 11.23
C SER A 2 25.99 -1.65 11.56
N TYR A 3 25.61 -1.51 12.82
CA TYR A 3 24.22 -1.71 13.25
C TYR A 3 23.53 -0.35 13.21
N LEU A 4 22.45 -0.24 12.43
CA LEU A 4 21.61 0.96 12.44
C LEU A 4 20.84 1.01 13.76
N THR A 5 20.79 2.19 14.38
CA THR A 5 19.83 2.46 15.44
C THR A 5 18.41 2.40 14.89
N ALA A 6 17.42 2.23 15.77
CA ALA A 6 16.00 2.23 15.35
C ALA A 6 15.62 3.51 14.60
N THR A 7 16.20 4.66 14.96
CA THR A 7 15.98 5.95 14.30
C THR A 7 16.58 5.97 12.90
N GLU A 8 17.82 5.49 12.73
CA GLU A 8 18.48 5.44 11.42
C GLU A 8 17.80 4.43 10.48
N LEU A 9 17.36 3.29 11.03
CA LEU A 9 16.57 2.31 10.28
C LEU A 9 15.23 2.91 9.83
N ARG A 10 14.53 3.63 10.72
CA ARG A 10 13.27 4.30 10.36
C ARG A 10 13.49 5.36 9.28
N ALA A 11 14.52 6.19 9.41
CA ALA A 11 14.86 7.20 8.42
C ALA A 11 15.17 6.57 7.05
N LEU A 12 15.86 5.43 7.03
CA LEU A 12 16.15 4.69 5.80
C LEU A 12 14.87 4.12 5.17
N ILE A 13 14.02 3.45 5.97
CA ILE A 13 12.74 2.88 5.50
C ILE A 13 11.86 3.95 4.86
N GLN A 14 11.76 5.13 5.49
CA GLN A 14 10.96 6.27 5.02
C GLN A 14 11.41 6.81 3.65
N GLN A 15 12.64 6.51 3.23
CA GLN A 15 13.15 6.90 1.92
C GLN A 15 12.91 5.86 0.83
N THR A 16 12.46 4.65 1.18
CA THR A 16 12.24 3.59 0.20
C THR A 16 10.96 3.80 -0.61
N PRO A 17 10.94 3.50 -1.92
CA PRO A 17 9.73 3.53 -2.73
C PRO A 17 8.61 2.66 -2.16
N ALA A 18 8.95 1.46 -1.65
CA ALA A 18 7.98 0.54 -1.06
C ALA A 18 7.20 1.17 0.11
N TYR A 19 7.88 1.89 1.01
CA TYR A 19 7.20 2.55 2.12
C TYR A 19 6.33 3.72 1.66
N ARG A 20 6.79 4.51 0.68
CA ARG A 20 6.00 5.61 0.12
C ARG A 20 4.75 5.10 -0.60
N ASN A 21 4.89 4.03 -1.36
CA ASN A 21 3.78 3.34 -2.03
C ASN A 21 2.74 2.83 -1.02
N ALA A 22 3.21 2.17 0.04
CA ALA A 22 2.33 1.68 1.10
C ALA A 22 1.62 2.82 1.84
N GLN A 23 2.31 3.94 2.12
CA GLN A 23 1.66 5.13 2.67
C GLN A 23 0.62 5.71 1.73
N ALA A 24 0.91 5.78 0.43
CA ALA A 24 -0.03 6.28 -0.56
C ALA A 24 -1.31 5.42 -0.65
N ILE A 25 -1.18 4.10 -0.50
CA ILE A 25 -2.31 3.17 -0.40
C ILE A 25 -3.11 3.41 0.89
N LEU A 26 -2.42 3.50 2.02
CA LEU A 26 -3.05 3.65 3.34
C LEU A 26 -3.69 5.03 3.56
N ASN A 27 -3.23 6.06 2.85
CA ASN A 27 -3.73 7.44 2.98
C ASN A 27 -4.70 7.85 1.86
N ASP A 28 -5.04 6.96 0.93
CA ASP A 28 -5.84 7.27 -0.27
C ASP A 28 -5.19 8.34 -1.18
N GLU A 29 -3.85 8.38 -1.21
CA GLU A 29 -3.06 9.37 -1.96
C GLU A 29 -2.52 8.82 -3.28
N TRP A 30 -2.73 7.54 -3.59
CA TRP A 30 -2.17 6.89 -4.78
C TRP A 30 -2.55 7.61 -6.08
N ALA A 31 -3.83 7.93 -6.26
CA ALA A 31 -4.31 8.63 -7.44
C ALA A 31 -3.71 10.04 -7.57
N ALA A 32 -3.52 10.74 -6.45
CA ALA A 32 -2.91 12.07 -6.42
C ALA A 32 -1.42 11.99 -6.83
N GLN A 33 -0.67 11.03 -6.29
CA GLN A 33 0.73 10.82 -6.65
C GLN A 33 0.91 10.41 -8.12
N ALA A 34 0.02 9.56 -8.64
CA ALA A 34 0.01 9.18 -10.06
C ALA A 34 -0.31 10.37 -10.98
N ALA A 35 -1.11 11.33 -10.53
CA ALA A 35 -1.41 12.56 -11.28
C ALA A 35 -0.23 13.54 -11.30
N GLU A 36 0.52 13.64 -10.20
CA GLU A 36 1.70 14.52 -10.10
C GLU A 36 2.89 14.02 -10.92
N ASN A 37 3.00 12.70 -11.12
CA ASN A 37 4.07 12.11 -11.91
C ASN A 37 3.50 11.13 -12.95
N PRO A 38 3.35 11.55 -14.22
CA PRO A 38 2.87 10.68 -15.30
C PRO A 38 3.76 9.46 -15.57
N LEU A 39 5.04 9.49 -15.18
CA LEU A 39 5.94 8.33 -15.26
C LEU A 39 5.73 7.35 -14.09
N PHE A 40 5.00 7.77 -13.06
CA PHE A 40 4.61 7.00 -11.88
C PHE A 40 3.26 6.30 -12.05
N GLN A 41 2.68 6.30 -13.26
CA GLN A 41 1.49 5.50 -13.60
C GLN A 41 1.74 3.98 -13.59
N ALA A 42 2.73 3.50 -12.83
CA ALA A 42 2.85 2.10 -12.54
C ALA A 42 1.58 1.68 -11.78
N PRO A 43 0.90 0.61 -12.21
CA PRO A 43 -0.19 0.05 -11.42
C PRO A 43 0.35 -0.32 -10.03
N MET A 44 -0.53 -0.30 -9.03
CA MET A 44 -0.19 -0.91 -7.74
C MET A 44 0.22 -2.36 -7.99
N THR A 45 1.14 -2.87 -7.19
CA THR A 45 1.51 -4.29 -7.25
C THR A 45 1.06 -5.02 -5.99
N VAL A 46 0.90 -6.34 -6.11
CA VAL A 46 0.72 -7.24 -4.96
C VAL A 46 1.77 -6.99 -3.85
N ALA A 47 3.00 -6.61 -4.20
CA ALA A 47 4.04 -6.31 -3.22
C ALA A 47 3.71 -5.04 -2.41
N ASP A 48 3.21 -3.99 -3.07
CA ASP A 48 2.78 -2.75 -2.40
C ASP A 48 1.59 -3.01 -1.47
N LEU A 49 0.60 -3.77 -1.96
CA LEU A 49 -0.61 -4.13 -1.20
C LEU A 49 -0.27 -4.98 0.03
N LYS A 50 0.58 -5.98 -0.14
CA LYS A 50 1.05 -6.83 0.98
C LYS A 50 1.77 -5.99 2.02
N PHE A 51 2.66 -5.08 1.58
CA PHE A 51 3.40 -4.25 2.52
C PHE A 51 2.49 -3.25 3.25
N ALA A 52 1.52 -2.64 2.57
CA ALA A 52 0.52 -1.78 3.20
C ALA A 52 -0.28 -2.52 4.28
N ARG A 53 -0.75 -3.74 3.97
CA ARG A 53 -1.44 -4.60 4.96
C ARG A 53 -0.54 -4.93 6.15
N ASP A 54 0.71 -5.32 5.91
CA ASP A 54 1.64 -5.69 6.97
C ASP A 54 1.95 -4.49 7.90
N LEU A 55 2.00 -3.26 7.36
CA LEU A 55 2.10 -2.03 8.15
C LEU A 55 0.85 -1.77 9.01
N GLN A 56 -0.34 -2.04 8.47
CA GLN A 56 -1.59 -1.88 9.22
C GLN A 56 -1.68 -2.89 10.37
N LEU A 57 -1.35 -4.17 10.11
CA LEU A 57 -1.29 -5.24 11.12
C LEU A 57 -0.24 -4.96 12.22
N ALA A 58 0.88 -4.34 11.86
CA ALA A 58 1.91 -3.91 12.81
C ALA A 58 1.51 -2.64 13.60
N GLY A 59 0.34 -2.06 13.35
CA GLY A 59 -0.14 -0.85 14.01
C GLY A 59 0.56 0.44 13.59
N VAL A 60 1.29 0.44 12.47
CA VAL A 60 2.00 1.62 11.95
C VAL A 60 1.03 2.65 11.36
N SER A 61 -0.07 2.18 10.77
CA SER A 61 -1.18 3.02 10.30
C SER A 61 -2.52 2.33 10.61
N GLN A 62 -3.55 3.11 10.92
CA GLN A 62 -4.93 2.65 11.05
C GLN A 62 -5.81 3.18 9.91
N MET A 63 -5.20 3.85 8.93
CA MET A 63 -5.88 4.39 7.75
C MET A 63 -5.87 3.36 6.61
N GLY A 64 -6.68 3.60 5.58
CA GLY A 64 -6.81 2.74 4.41
C GLY A 64 -7.95 1.72 4.52
N PRO A 65 -8.11 0.82 3.53
CA PRO A 65 -9.13 -0.22 3.61
C PRO A 65 -8.80 -1.16 4.77
N ASP A 66 -9.85 -1.66 5.43
CA ASP A 66 -9.71 -2.81 6.29
C ASP A 66 -9.47 -4.04 5.41
N PHE A 67 -8.20 -4.45 5.30
CA PHE A 67 -7.80 -5.62 4.51
C PHE A 67 -8.36 -6.93 5.07
N THR A 68 -8.95 -6.94 6.27
CA THR A 68 -9.63 -8.09 6.91
C THR A 68 -11.16 -7.96 6.85
N ASN A 69 -11.67 -7.14 5.94
CA ASN A 69 -13.10 -7.02 5.74
C ASN A 69 -13.43 -7.09 4.26
N TYR A 70 -14.07 -8.18 3.85
CA TYR A 70 -14.46 -8.40 2.47
C TYR A 70 -15.22 -7.21 1.87
N ALA A 71 -16.20 -6.65 2.59
CA ALA A 71 -17.00 -5.54 2.09
C ALA A 71 -16.16 -4.26 1.91
N ALA A 72 -15.27 -3.97 2.87
CA ALA A 72 -14.33 -2.85 2.77
C ALA A 72 -13.37 -3.02 1.58
N VAL A 73 -12.84 -4.23 1.37
CA VAL A 73 -11.97 -4.55 0.25
C VAL A 73 -12.69 -4.43 -1.10
N GLN A 74 -13.92 -4.93 -1.23
CA GLN A 74 -14.69 -4.76 -2.47
C GLN A 74 -14.98 -3.29 -2.78
N GLN A 75 -15.35 -2.50 -1.77
CA GLN A 75 -15.57 -1.07 -1.93
C GLN A 75 -14.28 -0.36 -2.38
N TRP A 76 -13.16 -0.70 -1.76
CA TRP A 76 -11.88 -0.10 -2.11
C TRP A 76 -11.39 -0.49 -3.51
N ILE A 77 -11.58 -1.75 -3.92
CA ILE A 77 -11.30 -2.21 -5.29
C ILE A 77 -12.13 -1.41 -6.31
N ALA A 78 -13.41 -1.16 -6.03
CA ALA A 78 -14.27 -0.40 -6.93
C ALA A 78 -13.76 1.04 -7.14
N ILE A 79 -13.27 1.68 -6.08
CA ILE A 79 -12.70 3.04 -6.12
C ILE A 79 -11.36 3.06 -6.86
N ASN A 80 -10.47 2.11 -6.56
CA ASN A 80 -9.09 2.08 -7.05
C ASN A 80 -8.91 1.26 -8.33
N ARG A 81 -10.00 0.83 -8.98
CA ARG A 81 -9.98 -0.05 -10.15
C ARG A 81 -9.01 0.37 -11.26
N PRO A 82 -8.87 1.67 -11.61
CA PRO A 82 -7.93 2.10 -12.65
C PRO A 82 -6.46 1.84 -12.32
N SER A 83 -6.13 1.68 -11.04
CA SER A 83 -4.77 1.47 -10.53
C SER A 83 -4.46 0.01 -10.22
N LEU A 84 -5.40 -0.92 -10.46
CA LEU A 84 -5.29 -2.33 -10.11
C LEU A 84 -5.31 -3.23 -11.35
N THR A 85 -4.39 -4.18 -11.39
CA THR A 85 -4.40 -5.28 -12.37
C THR A 85 -5.35 -6.40 -11.93
N ALA A 86 -5.52 -7.42 -12.79
CA ALA A 86 -6.30 -8.61 -12.43
C ALA A 86 -5.64 -9.40 -11.28
N ASP A 87 -4.31 -9.45 -11.24
CA ASP A 87 -3.56 -10.17 -10.21
C ASP A 87 -3.68 -9.49 -8.85
N ASP A 88 -3.66 -8.16 -8.82
CA ASP A 88 -3.84 -7.38 -7.58
C ASP A 88 -5.23 -7.60 -6.97
N ILE A 89 -6.26 -7.62 -7.81
CA ILE A 89 -7.64 -7.89 -7.40
C ILE A 89 -7.78 -9.31 -6.89
N ALA A 90 -7.22 -10.29 -7.61
CA ALA A 90 -7.26 -11.69 -7.20
C ALA A 90 -6.58 -11.88 -5.83
N TRP A 91 -5.44 -11.21 -5.62
CA TRP A 91 -4.76 -11.25 -4.33
C TRP A 91 -5.59 -10.62 -3.22
N LEU A 92 -6.17 -9.43 -3.43
CA LEU A 92 -7.02 -8.75 -2.45
C LEU A 92 -8.22 -9.60 -2.05
N GLN A 93 -8.88 -10.23 -3.03
CA GLN A 93 -10.05 -11.09 -2.80
C GLN A 93 -9.71 -12.38 -2.06
N GLN A 94 -8.50 -12.93 -2.25
CA GLN A 94 -8.04 -14.15 -1.55
C GLN A 94 -7.55 -13.88 -0.12
N ASN A 95 -7.18 -12.64 0.19
CA ASN A 95 -6.50 -12.28 1.44
C ASN A 95 -7.34 -11.37 2.34
N CYS A 96 -8.61 -11.18 2.02
CA CYS A 96 -9.59 -10.51 2.88
C CYS A 96 -10.42 -11.54 3.64
N GLU A 97 -9.89 -12.00 4.78
CA GLU A 97 -10.64 -12.82 5.75
C GLU A 97 -11.51 -11.95 6.64
#